data_AF-W1J9J6-F1
#
_entry.id   AF-W1J9J6-F1
#
_cell.length_a   1.000
_cell.length_b   1.000
_cell.length_c   1.000
_cell.angle_alpha   90.00
_cell.angle_beta   90.00
_cell.angle_gamma   90.00
#
_symmetry.space_group_name_H-M   'P 1'
#
loop_
_entity.id
_entity.type
_entity.pdbx_description
1 polymer ?
#
loop_
_entity_poly.entity_id
_entity_poly.type
_entity_poly.pdbx_seq_one_letter_code
_entity_poly.pdbx_strand_id
1 'polypeptide(L)' 'MLLASGGWIAQMIAQALHIHESTVSRHLKDFIAQEKFTPENGGSDSHLSAEQTANLIDYLTANLFHTTEQIVGYI' A
#
# COMPACT_ATOMS: atom_id res chain seq x y z
N MET A 1 0.80 4.02 11.36
CA MET A 1 2.21 4.35 11.68
C MET A 1 2.67 3.48 12.85
N LEU A 2 3.56 2.50 12.62
CA LEU A 2 3.89 1.44 13.59
C LEU A 2 4.61 1.92 14.88
N LEU A 3 5.32 3.06 14.81
CA LEU A 3 6.06 3.60 15.95
C LEU A 3 5.17 4.31 16.97
N ALA A 4 4.07 4.94 16.52
CA ALA A 4 3.13 5.63 17.40
C ALA A 4 2.39 4.66 18.34
N SER A 5 2.10 3.44 17.86
CA SER A 5 1.51 2.36 18.66
C SER A 5 2.45 1.81 19.75
N GLY A 6 3.74 2.16 19.73
CA GLY A 6 4.74 1.74 20.72
C GLY A 6 5.01 2.76 21.85
N GLY A 7 4.20 3.82 21.98
CA GLY A 7 4.35 4.84 23.03
C GLY A 7 5.40 5.93 22.75
N TRP A 8 5.86 6.04 21.50
CA TRP A 8 6.85 7.06 21.11
C TRP A 8 6.19 8.43 20.95
N ILE A 9 6.82 9.47 21.50
CA ILE A 9 6.38 10.86 21.32
C ILE A 9 6.84 11.41 19.95
N ALA A 10 6.12 12.42 19.42
CA ALA A 10 6.36 12.98 18.09
C ALA A 10 7.83 13.38 17.85
N GLN A 11 8.47 13.99 18.86
CA GLN A 11 9.88 14.35 18.84
C GLN A 11 10.82 13.15 18.60
N MET A 12 10.58 12.01 19.25
CA MET A 12 11.42 10.81 19.09
C MET A 12 11.29 10.23 17.68
N ILE A 13 10.09 10.27 17.12
CA ILE A 13 9.86 9.78 15.77
C ILE A 13 10.49 10.73 14.74
N ALA A 14 10.40 12.04 14.96
CA ALA A 14 11.03 13.06 14.12
C ALA A 14 12.55 12.86 14.06
N GLN A 15 13.18 12.59 15.21
CA GLN A 15 14.61 12.27 15.31
C GLN A 15 14.97 10.97 14.59
N ALA A 16 14.23 9.89 14.82
CA ALA A 16 14.52 8.59 14.22
C ALA A 16 14.37 8.59 12.68
N LEU A 17 13.43 9.38 12.16
CA LEU A 17 13.15 9.48 10.73
C LEU A 17 13.87 10.66 10.05
N HIS A 18 14.60 11.48 10.82
CA HIS A 18 15.26 12.69 10.35
C HIS A 18 14.32 13.65 9.58
N ILE A 19 13.11 13.84 10.10
CA ILE A 19 12.12 14.78 9.56
C ILE A 19 11.68 15.77 10.63
N HIS A 20 11.04 16.87 10.21
CA HIS A 20 10.57 17.89 11.16
C HIS A 20 9.42 17.38 12.03
N GLU A 21 9.40 17.75 13.31
CA GLU A 21 8.38 17.31 14.28
C GLU A 21 6.96 17.75 13.89
N SER A 22 6.82 18.92 13.25
CA SER A 22 5.50 19.37 12.78
C SER A 22 4.90 18.43 11.73
N THR A 23 5.75 17.82 10.90
CA THR A 23 5.35 16.81 9.90
C THR A 23 4.82 15.56 10.60
N VAL A 24 5.53 15.07 11.62
CA VAL A 24 5.08 13.94 12.45
C VAL A 24 3.76 14.26 13.15
N SER A 25 3.67 15.44 13.77
CA SER A 25 2.48 15.87 14.51
C SER A 25 1.24 15.97 13.61
N ARG A 26 1.42 16.47 12.39
CA ARG A 26 0.34 16.50 11.38
C ARG A 26 -0.08 15.09 11.00
N HIS A 27 0.86 14.21 10.67
CA HIS A 27 0.55 12.83 10.30
C HIS A 27 -0.14 12.04 11.42
N LEU A 28 0.23 12.25 12.69
CA LEU A 28 -0.44 11.64 13.84
C LEU A 28 -1.87 12.14 13.99
N LYS A 29 -2.10 13.45 13.84
CA LYS A 29 -3.45 14.05 13.86
C LYS A 29 -4.31 13.49 12.73
N ASP A 30 -3.78 13.46 11.51
CA ASP A 30 -4.48 12.91 10.34
C ASP A 30 -4.81 11.42 10.55
N PHE A 31 -3.87 10.65 11.09
CA PHE A 31 -4.06 9.22 11.38
C PHE A 31 -5.15 8.97 12.43
N ILE A 32 -5.15 9.74 13.54
CA ILE A 32 -6.16 9.63 14.61
C ILE A 32 -7.53 10.10 14.10
N ALA A 33 -7.57 11.21 13.36
CA ALA A 33 -8.82 11.81 12.91
C ALA A 33 -9.51 11.01 11.80
N GLN A 34 -8.77 10.27 10.98
CA GLN A 34 -9.32 9.63 9.79
C GLN A 34 -9.64 8.13 9.95
N GLU A 35 -9.30 7.46 11.07
CA GLU A 35 -9.40 5.99 11.24
C GLU A 35 -8.87 5.19 10.01
N LYS A 36 -8.01 5.82 9.19
CA LYS A 36 -7.91 5.44 7.79
C LYS A 36 -6.89 4.33 7.60
N PHE A 37 -7.40 3.11 7.57
CA PHE A 37 -6.68 1.96 7.02
C PHE A 37 -6.62 1.99 5.48
N THR A 38 -7.29 2.94 4.83
CA THR A 38 -7.35 3.05 3.37
C THR A 38 -6.68 4.33 2.86
N PRO A 39 -5.64 4.25 2.00
CA PRO A 39 -5.13 5.42 1.32
C PRO A 39 -6.26 6.13 0.54
N GLU A 40 -6.25 7.47 0.50
CA GLU A 40 -7.24 8.26 -0.27
C GLU A 40 -7.00 8.16 -1.78
N ASN A 41 -5.77 7.83 -2.13
CA ASN A 41 -5.37 7.25 -3.39
C ASN A 41 -5.99 5.85 -3.49
N GLY A 42 -7.29 5.81 -3.86
CA GLY A 42 -7.92 4.61 -4.40
C GLY A 42 -6.98 4.00 -5.43
N GLY A 43 -6.72 2.69 -5.30
CA GLY A 43 -5.82 1.97 -6.20
C GLY A 43 -6.25 2.13 -7.66
N SER A 44 -5.40 1.66 -8.57
CA SER A 44 -5.75 1.65 -9.99
C SER A 44 -6.99 0.80 -10.23
N ASP A 45 -7.93 1.34 -11.01
CA ASP A 45 -9.02 0.53 -11.55
C ASP A 45 -8.46 -0.53 -12.49
N SER A 46 -8.98 -1.76 -12.40
CA SER A 46 -8.61 -2.81 -13.33
C SER A 46 -9.09 -2.45 -14.74
N HIS A 47 -8.20 -2.58 -15.73
CA HIS A 47 -8.55 -2.44 -17.15
C HIS A 47 -9.12 -3.73 -17.75
N LEU A 48 -9.13 -4.84 -17.00
CA LEU A 48 -9.65 -6.12 -17.46
C LEU A 48 -11.13 -6.27 -17.10
N SER A 49 -11.90 -6.85 -18.01
CA SER A 49 -13.26 -7.31 -17.72
C SER A 49 -13.23 -8.45 -16.69
N ALA A 50 -14.39 -8.76 -16.10
CA ALA A 50 -14.53 -9.88 -15.18
C ALA A 50 -14.15 -11.22 -15.82
N GLU A 51 -14.52 -11.42 -17.10
CA GLU A 51 -14.19 -12.62 -17.86
C GLU A 51 -12.69 -12.72 -18.14
N GLN A 52 -12.06 -11.61 -18.55
CA GLN A 52 -10.60 -11.57 -18.78
C GLN A 52 -9.83 -11.84 -17.48
N THR A 53 -10.32 -11.31 -16.36
CA THR A 53 -9.73 -11.53 -15.03
C THR A 53 -9.82 -13.00 -14.62
N ALA A 54 -10.98 -13.64 -14.80
CA ALA A 54 -11.17 -15.06 -14.48
C ALA A 54 -10.27 -15.96 -15.33
N ASN A 55 -10.22 -15.72 -16.64
CA ASN A 55 -9.36 -16.48 -17.55
C ASN A 55 -7.87 -16.33 -17.20
N LEU A 56 -7.43 -15.12 -16.85
CA LEU A 56 -6.05 -14.88 -16.44
C LEU A 56 -5.69 -15.61 -15.15
N ILE A 57 -6.59 -15.64 -14.15
CA ILE A 57 -6.38 -16.37 -12.89
C ILE A 57 -6.24 -17.86 -13.15
N ASP A 58 -7.14 -18.46 -13.93
CA ASP A 58 -7.08 -19.90 -14.26
C ASP A 58 -5.77 -20.25 -14.97
N TYR A 59 -5.36 -19.41 -15.92
CA TYR A 59 -4.13 -19.61 -16.66
C TYR A 59 -2.87 -19.48 -15.77
N LEU A 60 -2.78 -18.45 -14.93
CA LEU A 60 -1.66 -18.25 -14.00
C LEU A 60 -1.61 -19.33 -12.89
N THR A 61 -2.77 -19.87 -12.51
CA THR A 61 -2.85 -20.96 -11.53
C THR A 61 -2.36 -22.28 -12.12
N ALA A 62 -2.66 -22.52 -13.40
CA ALA A 62 -2.23 -23.73 -14.11
C ALA A 62 -0.78 -23.67 -14.60
N ASN A 63 -0.23 -22.47 -14.80
CA ASN A 63 1.10 -22.27 -15.37
C ASN A 63 1.99 -21.49 -14.40
N LEU A 64 2.98 -22.17 -13.82
CA LEU A 64 3.95 -21.52 -12.94
C LEU A 64 4.91 -20.67 -13.81
N PHE A 65 4.77 -19.35 -13.73
CA PHE A 65 5.70 -18.44 -14.37
C PHE A 65 6.90 -18.19 -13.46
N HIS A 66 8.09 -18.25 -14.03
CA HIS A 66 9.34 -18.05 -13.29
C HIS A 66 9.67 -16.56 -13.14
N THR A 67 9.08 -15.68 -13.97
CA THR A 67 9.28 -14.23 -13.92
C THR A 67 8.00 -13.46 -14.26
N THR A 68 7.91 -12.21 -13.80
CA THR A 68 6.80 -11.29 -14.09
C THR A 68 6.72 -10.87 -15.55
N GLU A 69 7.82 -10.90 -16.30
CA GLU A 69 7.86 -10.59 -17.75
C GLU A 69 7.04 -11.58 -18.58
N GLN A 70 7.00 -12.86 -18.18
CA GLN A 70 6.22 -13.89 -18.86
C GLN A 70 4.71 -13.67 -18.71
N ILE A 71 4.28 -13.04 -17.61
CA ILE A 71 2.89 -12.67 -17.36
C ILE A 71 2.50 -11.50 -18.28
N VAL A 72 3.35 -10.48 -18.40
CA VAL A 72 3.08 -9.29 -19.23
C VAL A 72 3.04 -9.62 -20.71
N GLY A 73 3.82 -10.60 -21.21
CA GLY A 73 3.79 -11.00 -22.62
C GLY A 73 2.55 -11.81 -23.04
N TYR A 74 1.80 -12.35 -22.08
CA TYR A 74 0.60 -13.15 -22.34
C TYR A 74 -0.69 -12.31 -22.35
N ILE A 75 -0.73 -11.27 -21.52
CA ILE A 75 -1.84 -10.33 -21.38
C ILE A 75 -1.83 -9.34 -22.55
#